data_AF-A0A0E1RV45-F1
#
_entry.id   AF-A0A0E1RV45-F1
#
_cell.length_a   1.000
_cell.length_b   1.000
_cell.length_c   1.000
_cell.angle_alpha   90.00
_cell.angle_beta   90.00
_cell.angle_gamma   90.00
#
_symmetry.space_group_name_H-M   'P 1'
#
loop_
_entity.id
_entity.type
_entity.pdbx_description
1 polymer ?
#
loop_
_entity_poly.entity_id
_entity_poly.type
_entity_poly.pdbx_seq_one_letter_code
_entity_poly.pdbx_strand_id
1 'polypeptide(L)'
;MHVLSAVTVALAAFSSSTLAAICHHEAKGENCMSKDDAKRAVAAYCRGHFHRKCVSWKKVEGTEGGVGYVAQNGKFKNEDLCVKAGLLIVEQCYGIAAGGSRTRRFSALDFRYCEW
;
A
#
# COMPACT_ATOMS: atom_id res chain seq x y z
N MET A 1 -12.69 -10.73 -55.66
CA MET A 1 -13.52 -9.95 -54.71
C MET A 1 -13.87 -10.84 -53.54
N HIS A 2 -13.19 -10.68 -52.40
CA HIS A 2 -13.62 -11.29 -51.14
C HIS A 2 -13.65 -10.21 -50.05
N VAL A 3 -14.77 -10.20 -49.34
CA VAL A 3 -15.29 -9.13 -48.52
C VAL A 3 -14.53 -9.08 -47.19
N LEU A 4 -14.04 -7.90 -46.84
CA LEU A 4 -13.43 -7.57 -45.55
C LEU A 4 -14.43 -7.78 -44.40
N SER A 5 -14.19 -8.77 -43.53
CA SER A 5 -14.83 -8.83 -42.22
C SER A 5 -14.04 -7.96 -41.24
N ALA A 6 -14.51 -6.72 -41.03
CA ALA A 6 -13.99 -5.82 -40.02
C ALA A 6 -14.48 -6.26 -38.64
N VAL A 7 -13.68 -7.06 -37.92
CA VAL A 7 -13.88 -7.32 -36.50
C VAL A 7 -13.49 -6.04 -35.75
N THR A 8 -14.47 -5.24 -35.38
CA THR A 8 -14.29 -4.06 -34.54
C THR A 8 -14.12 -4.52 -33.10
N VAL A 9 -12.87 -4.65 -32.65
CA VAL A 9 -12.55 -4.83 -31.23
C VAL A 9 -12.82 -3.51 -30.53
N ALA A 10 -13.98 -3.39 -29.89
CA ALA A 10 -14.24 -2.32 -28.93
C ALA A 10 -13.34 -2.55 -27.70
N LEU A 11 -12.15 -1.91 -27.67
CA LEU A 11 -11.38 -1.82 -26.43
C LEU A 11 -12.23 -1.04 -25.43
N ALA A 12 -12.71 -1.77 -24.42
CA ALA A 12 -13.56 -1.24 -23.36
C ALA A 12 -12.92 -0.01 -22.69
N ALA A 13 -13.80 0.94 -22.41
CA ALA A 13 -13.53 2.26 -21.84
C ALA A 13 -12.53 2.24 -20.68
N PHE A 14 -11.70 3.28 -20.63
CA PHE A 14 -10.84 3.65 -19.50
C PHE A 14 -11.58 3.41 -18.18
N SER A 15 -11.21 2.33 -17.51
CA SER A 15 -11.73 1.99 -16.19
C SER A 15 -11.39 3.15 -15.25
N SER A 16 -12.40 3.63 -14.54
CA SER A 16 -12.28 4.57 -13.45
C SER A 16 -11.05 4.20 -12.62
N SER A 17 -10.04 5.06 -12.60
CA SER A 17 -8.77 4.80 -11.92
C SER A 17 -9.00 4.87 -10.41
N THR A 18 -9.61 3.83 -9.84
CA THR A 18 -9.56 3.56 -8.42
C THR A 18 -8.10 3.40 -8.07
N LEU A 19 -7.58 4.45 -7.44
CA LEU A 19 -6.18 4.61 -7.06
C LEU A 19 -5.89 3.45 -6.08
N ALA A 20 -5.32 2.35 -6.60
CA ALA A 20 -5.11 1.08 -5.90
C ALA A 20 -3.74 1.05 -5.21
N ALA A 21 -3.59 0.18 -4.21
CA ALA A 21 -2.29 -0.18 -3.66
C ALA A 21 -1.55 -1.07 -4.67
N ILE A 22 -0.23 -0.95 -4.70
CA ILE A 22 0.66 -1.84 -5.45
C ILE A 22 1.22 -2.84 -4.45
N CYS A 23 1.02 -4.14 -4.67
CA CYS A 23 1.45 -5.17 -3.73
C CYS A 23 2.87 -5.66 -4.07
N HIS A 24 3.75 -5.73 -3.07
CA HIS A 24 5.14 -6.14 -3.23
C HIS A 24 5.28 -7.64 -3.05
N HIS A 25 5.36 -8.38 -4.16
CA HIS A 25 5.52 -9.84 -4.18
C HIS A 25 6.96 -10.32 -3.96
N GLU A 26 7.84 -9.45 -3.44
CA GLU A 26 9.21 -9.82 -3.12
C GLU A 26 9.27 -10.94 -2.07
N ALA A 27 10.42 -11.63 -2.00
CA ALA A 27 10.66 -12.83 -1.20
C ALA A 27 9.96 -12.78 0.17
N LYS A 28 9.27 -13.89 0.51
CA LYS A 28 8.43 -14.03 1.70
C LYS A 28 9.18 -13.53 2.93
N GLY A 29 8.71 -12.43 3.52
CA GLY A 29 9.21 -12.00 4.82
C GLY A 29 8.80 -13.01 5.90
N GLU A 30 9.61 -13.10 6.95
CA GLU A 30 9.30 -13.90 8.14
C GLU A 30 8.66 -13.02 9.22
N ASN A 31 8.16 -13.63 10.29
CA ASN A 31 7.64 -12.90 11.46
C ASN A 31 6.61 -11.78 11.12
N CYS A 32 5.63 -12.11 10.27
CA CYS A 32 4.63 -11.16 9.82
C CYS A 32 3.65 -10.77 10.94
N MET A 33 3.27 -9.49 10.95
CA MET A 33 2.13 -9.00 11.73
C MET A 33 0.83 -9.68 11.28
N SER A 34 -0.09 -9.88 12.23
CA SER A 34 -1.49 -10.16 11.89
C SER A 34 -2.10 -8.99 11.10
N LYS A 35 -3.19 -9.23 10.36
CA LYS A 35 -3.84 -8.17 9.55
C LYS A 35 -4.28 -7.00 10.44
N ASP A 36 -4.76 -7.30 11.64
CA ASP A 36 -5.20 -6.26 12.58
C ASP A 36 -4.02 -5.52 13.20
N ASP A 37 -2.91 -6.19 13.51
CA ASP A 37 -1.67 -5.52 13.92
C ASP A 37 -1.14 -4.61 12.81
N ALA A 38 -1.17 -5.05 11.56
CA ALA A 38 -0.76 -4.25 10.43
C ALA A 38 -1.59 -2.95 10.31
N LYS A 39 -2.92 -3.03 10.51
CA LYS A 39 -3.80 -1.84 10.53
C LYS A 39 -3.48 -0.91 11.70
N ARG A 40 -3.26 -1.48 12.90
CA ARG A 40 -2.89 -0.70 14.10
C ARG A 40 -1.54 -0.01 13.94
N ALA A 41 -0.54 -0.70 13.41
CA ALA A 41 0.79 -0.19 13.17
C ALA A 41 0.78 1.02 12.21
N VAL A 42 0.01 0.95 11.12
CA VAL A 42 -0.21 2.09 10.22
C VAL A 42 -0.82 3.28 10.96
N ALA A 43 -1.89 3.04 11.75
CA ALA A 43 -2.55 4.12 12.48
C ALA A 43 -1.60 4.78 13.49
N ALA A 44 -0.84 3.99 14.25
CA ALA A 44 0.15 4.47 15.20
C ALA A 44 1.28 5.25 14.52
N TYR A 45 1.79 4.75 13.39
CA TYR A 45 2.79 5.46 12.59
C TYR A 45 2.27 6.83 12.14
N CYS A 46 1.08 6.86 11.53
CA CYS A 46 0.52 8.07 10.95
C CYS A 46 0.30 9.17 11.99
N ARG A 47 -0.16 8.84 13.21
CA ARG A 47 -0.33 9.81 14.31
C ARG A 47 0.91 10.66 14.58
N GLY A 48 2.11 10.07 14.46
CA GLY A 48 3.38 10.76 14.69
C GLY A 48 4.08 11.31 13.45
N HIS A 49 3.77 10.78 12.25
CA HIS A 49 4.64 10.94 11.07
C HIS A 49 3.96 11.51 9.82
N PHE A 50 2.62 11.66 9.79
CA PHE A 50 1.90 12.09 8.58
C PHE A 50 2.44 13.40 7.96
N HIS A 51 2.95 14.33 8.78
CA HIS A 51 3.45 15.65 8.39
C HIS A 51 4.92 15.67 7.94
N ARG A 52 5.63 14.53 7.98
CA ARG A 52 7.05 14.40 7.59
C ARG A 52 7.18 14.31 6.06
N LYS A 53 8.29 14.77 5.48
CA LYS A 53 8.49 14.74 4.01
C LYS A 53 9.17 13.47 3.54
N CYS A 54 10.20 13.02 4.23
CA CYS A 54 10.93 11.83 3.85
C CYS A 54 11.22 11.07 5.13
N VAL A 55 10.59 9.93 5.29
CA VAL A 55 10.84 9.01 6.39
C VAL A 55 11.34 7.74 5.74
N SER A 56 12.61 7.41 5.98
CA SER A 56 13.17 6.11 5.61
C SER A 56 12.41 5.00 6.35
N TRP A 57 12.63 3.75 5.95
CA TRP A 57 12.01 2.59 6.57
C TRP A 57 12.17 2.61 8.09
N LYS A 58 11.04 2.76 8.78
CA LYS A 58 10.96 2.76 10.24
C LYS A 58 10.30 1.47 10.69
N LYS A 59 10.98 0.75 11.57
CA LYS A 59 10.41 -0.42 12.25
C LYS A 59 9.14 -0.01 12.99
N VAL A 60 8.10 -0.80 12.82
CA VAL A 60 6.85 -0.77 13.59
C VAL A 60 6.61 -2.17 14.15
N GLU A 61 6.07 -2.25 15.36
CA GLU A 61 5.87 -3.51 16.08
C GLU A 61 4.37 -3.75 16.27
N GLY A 62 3.94 -4.98 15.98
CA GLY A 62 2.60 -5.46 16.29
C GLY A 62 2.49 -5.81 17.76
N THR A 63 1.27 -5.81 18.30
CA THR A 63 1.03 -6.15 19.70
C THR A 63 1.33 -7.62 20.00
N GLU A 64 1.31 -8.48 18.97
CA GLU A 64 1.55 -9.93 19.10
C GLU A 64 2.98 -10.33 18.70
N GLY A 65 3.91 -9.38 18.58
CA GLY A 65 5.34 -9.64 18.31
C GLY A 65 5.73 -9.66 16.83
N GLY A 66 4.77 -9.58 15.91
CA GLY A 66 5.06 -9.41 14.48
C GLY A 66 5.74 -8.07 14.19
N VAL A 67 6.65 -8.05 13.22
CA VAL A 67 7.46 -6.88 12.87
C VAL A 67 7.12 -6.40 11.45
N GLY A 68 7.14 -5.09 11.26
CA GLY A 68 6.94 -4.47 9.97
C GLY A 68 7.73 -3.17 9.83
N TYR A 69 7.67 -2.60 8.63
CA TYR A 69 8.42 -1.40 8.27
C TYR A 69 7.54 -0.46 7.48
N VAL A 70 7.52 0.82 7.86
CA VAL A 70 6.82 1.88 7.14
C VAL A 70 7.82 2.89 6.63
N ALA A 71 7.73 3.23 5.34
CA ALA A 71 8.42 4.39 4.77
C ALA A 71 7.40 5.38 4.21
N GLN A 72 7.80 6.64 4.12
CA GLN A 72 6.97 7.72 3.61
C GLN A 72 7.80 8.66 2.76
N ASN A 73 7.26 8.98 1.59
CA ASN A 73 7.78 10.04 0.72
C ASN A 73 6.67 11.09 0.50
N GLY A 74 6.98 12.37 0.68
CA GLY A 74 6.01 13.45 0.75
C GLY A 74 5.25 13.55 2.08
N LYS A 75 4.63 14.73 2.31
CA LYS A 75 3.75 14.94 3.47
C LYS A 75 2.34 14.52 3.12
N PHE A 76 1.63 13.86 4.03
CA PHE A 76 0.18 13.77 3.96
C PHE A 76 -0.45 15.06 4.49
N LYS A 77 -1.59 15.46 3.90
CA LYS A 77 -2.31 16.68 4.31
C LYS A 77 -2.77 16.62 5.77
N ASN A 78 -3.13 15.43 6.23
CA ASN A 78 -3.57 15.14 7.58
C ASN A 78 -3.34 13.65 7.92
N GLU A 79 -3.53 13.30 9.19
CA GLU A 79 -3.42 11.93 9.69
C GLU A 79 -4.35 10.97 8.94
N ASP A 80 -5.63 11.32 8.76
CA ASP A 80 -6.62 10.47 8.08
C ASP A 80 -6.20 10.02 6.68
N LEU A 81 -5.55 10.90 5.90
CA LEU A 81 -5.09 10.55 4.57
C LEU A 81 -3.90 9.58 4.60
N CYS A 82 -3.02 9.71 5.59
CA CYS A 82 -1.94 8.75 5.82
C CYS A 82 -2.53 7.39 6.23
N VAL A 83 -3.47 7.38 7.18
CA VAL A 83 -4.12 6.16 7.66
C VAL A 83 -4.86 5.46 6.52
N LYS A 84 -5.66 6.19 5.75
CA LYS A 84 -6.37 5.63 4.58
C LYS A 84 -5.41 5.03 3.55
N ALA A 85 -4.24 5.64 3.32
CA ALA A 85 -3.25 5.11 2.40
C ALA A 85 -2.72 3.75 2.88
N GLY A 86 -2.33 3.64 4.15
CA GLY A 86 -1.83 2.38 4.71
C GLY A 86 -2.92 1.31 4.88
N LEU A 87 -4.14 1.68 5.25
CA LEU A 87 -5.26 0.73 5.31
C LEU A 87 -5.57 0.15 3.93
N LEU A 88 -5.49 0.93 2.85
CA LEU A 88 -5.65 0.39 1.50
C LEU A 88 -4.57 -0.64 1.15
N ILE A 89 -3.32 -0.44 1.59
CA ILE A 89 -2.24 -1.41 1.41
C ILE A 89 -2.60 -2.71 2.14
N VAL A 90 -2.99 -2.63 3.42
CA VAL A 90 -3.33 -3.82 4.21
C VAL A 90 -4.56 -4.53 3.65
N GLU A 91 -5.61 -3.80 3.24
CA GLU A 91 -6.82 -4.44 2.72
C GLU A 91 -6.61 -5.14 1.38
N GLN A 92 -5.79 -4.57 0.50
CA GLN A 92 -5.61 -5.11 -0.86
C GLN A 92 -4.47 -6.11 -0.98
N CYS A 93 -3.43 -5.99 -0.15
CA CYS A 93 -2.22 -6.79 -0.31
C CYS A 93 -2.05 -7.89 0.73
N TYR A 94 -2.71 -7.79 1.89
CA TYR A 94 -2.52 -8.76 2.97
C TYR A 94 -2.99 -10.17 2.54
N GLY A 95 -2.14 -11.16 2.75
CA GLY A 95 -2.39 -12.56 2.37
C GLY A 95 -1.93 -12.93 0.95
N ILE A 96 -1.57 -11.95 0.12
CA ILE A 96 -1.05 -12.18 -1.25
C ILE A 96 0.36 -11.62 -1.47
N ALA A 97 0.84 -10.75 -0.58
CA ALA A 97 2.15 -10.12 -0.61
C ALA A 97 2.67 -9.94 0.83
N ALA A 98 3.92 -9.46 0.99
CA ALA A 98 4.49 -9.09 2.29
C ALA A 98 4.26 -7.61 2.64
N GLY A 99 3.70 -6.85 1.71
CA GLY A 99 3.54 -5.40 1.82
C GLY A 99 3.03 -4.78 0.53
N GLY A 100 3.09 -3.46 0.47
CA GLY A 100 2.77 -2.71 -0.73
C GLY A 100 3.03 -1.21 -0.58
N SER A 101 2.71 -0.48 -1.63
CA SER A 101 2.79 0.98 -1.69
C SER A 101 1.47 1.60 -2.04
N ARG A 102 1.27 2.82 -1.56
CA ARG A 102 0.16 3.66 -1.96
C ARG A 102 0.61 5.09 -2.20
N THR A 103 0.55 5.50 -3.46
CA THR A 103 0.84 6.88 -3.88
C THR A 103 -0.45 7.64 -4.14
N ARG A 104 -0.56 8.86 -3.59
CA ARG A 104 -1.65 9.80 -3.87
C ARG A 104 -1.12 11.24 -3.88
N ARG A 105 -1.08 11.84 -5.08
CA ARG A 105 -0.40 13.14 -5.31
C ARG A 105 1.01 13.09 -4.71
N PHE A 106 1.61 14.22 -4.34
CA PHE A 106 2.98 14.35 -3.82
C PHE A 106 3.26 13.61 -2.48
N SER A 107 2.58 12.50 -2.19
CA SER A 107 2.66 11.68 -0.99
C SER A 107 2.57 10.20 -1.37
N ALA A 108 3.45 9.38 -0.82
CA ALA A 108 3.49 7.93 -0.92
C ALA A 108 3.73 7.33 0.46
N LEU A 109 3.05 6.22 0.73
CA LEU A 109 3.31 5.37 1.89
C LEU A 109 3.71 4.00 1.38
N ASP A 110 4.81 3.47 1.89
CA ASP A 110 5.25 2.11 1.68
C ASP A 110 5.11 1.37 3.01
N PHE A 111 4.48 0.21 2.98
CA PHE A 111 4.29 -0.58 4.19
C PHE A 111 4.56 -2.05 3.92
N ARG A 112 5.49 -2.61 4.69
CA ARG A 112 5.77 -4.05 4.78
C ARG A 112 5.34 -4.53 6.16
N TYR A 113 4.51 -5.55 6.22
CA TYR A 113 4.00 -6.12 7.49
C TYR A 113 4.68 -7.44 7.84
N CYS A 114 5.86 -7.69 7.26
CA CYS A 114 6.75 -8.79 7.61
C CYS A 114 8.17 -8.27 7.80
N GLU A 115 8.97 -9.03 8.53
CA GLU A 115 10.40 -8.80 8.67
C GLU A 115 11.13 -9.04 7.35
N TRP A 116 12.25 -8.33 7.13
CA TRP A 116 13.12 -8.52 5.97
C TRP A 116 14.04 -9.71 6.16
#